data_AF-A0A7J4DGL6-F1
#
_entry.id   AF-A0A7J4DGL6-F1
#
_cell.length_a   1.000
_cell.length_b   1.000
_cell.length_c   1.000
_cell.angle_alpha   90.00
_cell.angle_beta   90.00
_cell.angle_gamma   90.00
#
_symmetry.space_group_name_H-M   'P 1'
#
loop_
_entity.id
_entity.type
_entity.pdbx_description
1 polymer ?
#
loop_
_entity_poly.entity_id
_entity_poly.type
_entity_poly.pdbx_seq_one_letter_code
_entity_poly.pdbx_strand_id
1 'polypeptide(L)'
;MRGWDEGEEDRKENLKRLTEAISQSGSDIWRSWRIYRRSLLAVVGLMLVLSVVTVSIFADDIAVEHPYRNLQDTQWLWTIDNEPQRAHPFSEECDWHEQSIYVDTRSPFFSETVVAVSDNKVGDDNKYYRDTLSVIELLSLKNNQGYDLNISLITIDPNNSSILILSEELYNNSSITDKVWLTYEFDNEAMHLSWMPDGYDVCIFGTTHQGQDLFSKVLYGSRVSLKIGITVALLTVTIGTIVGSVAGYFGGRVDEVIMRICDVFFAIPGLILAMAFVTAMSAITSLTMPLWLGILIPILFLAVVSRTYLTSTIPQENQLSSQVMGSLVRNRNIFLGLLVFFFFVGLIP
;
A
#
# COMPACT_ATOMS: atom_id res chain seq x y z
N MET A 1 24.55 27.05 -40.82
CA MET A 1 23.89 25.82 -40.33
C MET A 1 24.70 24.67 -40.89
N ARG A 2 25.42 23.92 -40.05
CA ARG A 2 26.23 22.78 -40.50
C ARG A 2 25.31 21.73 -41.13
N GLY A 3 25.68 21.21 -42.31
CA GLY A 3 24.88 20.25 -43.06
C GLY A 3 24.81 18.91 -42.34
N TRP A 4 23.72 18.17 -42.52
CA TRP A 4 23.49 16.85 -41.91
C TRP A 4 24.59 15.81 -42.22
N ASP A 5 25.33 16.03 -43.31
CA ASP A 5 26.46 15.20 -43.76
C ASP A 5 27.76 15.46 -42.99
N GLU A 6 27.94 16.63 -42.37
CA GLU A 6 29.17 16.96 -41.62
C GLU A 6 29.28 16.24 -40.25
N GLY A 7 28.20 15.61 -39.77
CA GLY A 7 28.15 14.90 -38.48
C GLY A 7 28.07 13.37 -38.60
N GLU A 8 28.32 12.80 -39.78
CA GLU A 8 28.25 11.35 -39.98
C GLU A 8 29.45 10.61 -39.37
N GLU A 9 30.64 11.19 -39.43
CA GLU A 9 31.85 10.67 -38.78
C GLU A 9 31.75 10.73 -37.25
N ASP A 10 31.30 11.88 -36.70
CA ASP A 10 31.08 12.05 -35.26
C ASP A 10 30.06 11.05 -34.68
N ARG A 11 29.03 10.68 -35.46
CA ARG A 11 28.07 9.64 -35.06
C ARG A 11 28.67 8.24 -35.08
N LYS A 12 29.47 7.91 -36.11
CA LYS A 12 30.19 6.63 -36.18
C LYS A 12 31.18 6.49 -35.02
N GLU A 13 31.87 7.57 -34.65
CA GLU A 13 32.78 7.57 -33.52
C GLU A 13 32.06 7.45 -32.17
N ASN A 14 30.95 8.16 -31.97
CA ASN A 14 30.12 8.00 -30.77
C ASN A 14 29.53 6.59 -30.64
N LEU A 15 29.04 6.01 -31.74
CA LEU A 15 28.55 4.62 -31.74
C LEU A 15 29.66 3.64 -31.38
N LYS A 16 30.88 3.84 -31.90
CA LYS A 16 32.04 3.01 -31.58
C LYS A 16 32.38 3.09 -30.08
N ARG A 17 32.44 4.30 -29.52
CA ARG A 17 32.69 4.51 -28.08
C ARG A 17 31.60 3.89 -27.20
N LEU A 18 30.33 3.97 -27.61
CA LEU A 18 29.22 3.31 -26.92
C LEU A 18 29.38 1.78 -26.96
N THR A 19 29.71 1.20 -28.11
CA THR A 19 29.94 -0.25 -28.20
C THR A 19 31.12 -0.72 -27.36
N GLU A 20 32.22 0.06 -27.33
CA GLU A 20 33.38 -0.22 -26.48
C GLU A 20 33.00 -0.14 -24.99
N ALA A 21 32.24 0.89 -24.59
CA ALA A 21 31.76 1.03 -23.22
C ALA A 21 30.83 -0.11 -22.79
N ILE A 22 29.92 -0.56 -23.66
CA ILE A 22 29.02 -1.68 -23.39
C ILE A 22 29.80 -2.99 -23.24
N SER A 23 30.76 -3.24 -24.14
CA SER A 23 31.65 -4.40 -24.06
C SER A 23 32.45 -4.41 -22.75
N GLN A 24 32.99 -3.26 -22.35
CA GLN A 24 33.79 -3.12 -21.15
C GLN A 24 32.94 -3.32 -19.88
N SER A 25 31.71 -2.80 -19.86
CA SER A 25 30.75 -2.98 -18.77
C SER A 25 30.52 -4.46 -18.42
N GLY A 26 30.39 -5.34 -19.42
CA GLY A 26 30.22 -6.78 -19.16
C GLY A 26 31.41 -7.39 -18.41
N SER A 27 32.64 -6.99 -18.77
CA SER A 27 33.85 -7.45 -18.10
C SER A 27 33.97 -6.92 -16.66
N ASP A 28 33.57 -5.67 -16.44
CA ASP A 28 33.60 -5.02 -15.13
C ASP A 28 32.53 -5.60 -14.18
N ILE A 29 31.35 -5.94 -14.71
CA ILE A 29 30.30 -6.64 -13.97
C ILE A 29 30.81 -8.01 -13.53
N TRP A 30 31.44 -8.78 -14.41
CA TRP A 30 31.93 -10.11 -14.06
C TRP A 30 33.05 -10.04 -13.01
N ARG A 31 33.95 -9.07 -13.13
CA ARG A 31 34.99 -8.80 -12.12
C ARG A 31 34.37 -8.43 -10.78
N SER A 32 33.37 -7.54 -10.77
CA SER A 32 32.65 -7.14 -9.57
C SER A 32 31.92 -8.31 -8.92
N TRP A 33 31.25 -9.15 -9.70
CA TRP A 33 30.61 -10.38 -9.22
C TRP A 33 31.59 -11.36 -8.57
N ARG A 34 32.80 -11.49 -9.14
CA ARG A 34 33.86 -12.33 -8.58
C ARG A 34 34.37 -11.81 -7.23
N ILE A 35 34.43 -10.49 -7.06
CA ILE A 35 34.78 -9.84 -5.79
C ILE A 35 33.63 -10.00 -4.79
N TYR A 36 32.39 -9.76 -5.24
CA TYR A 36 31.18 -9.86 -4.42
C TYR A 36 31.01 -11.24 -3.77
N ARG A 37 31.18 -12.31 -4.57
CA ARG A 37 31.07 -13.70 -4.08
C ARG A 37 32.13 -14.12 -3.07
N ARG A 38 33.22 -13.35 -2.89
CA ARG A 38 34.21 -13.63 -1.85
C ARG A 38 33.76 -13.16 -0.46
N SER A 39 32.77 -12.28 -0.40
CA SER A 39 32.19 -11.82 0.86
C SER A 39 30.96 -12.65 1.21
N LEU A 40 31.04 -13.40 2.31
CA LEU A 40 29.92 -14.21 2.80
C LEU A 40 28.71 -13.32 3.14
N LEU A 41 28.94 -12.17 3.78
CA LEU A 41 27.87 -11.22 4.15
C LEU A 41 27.13 -10.71 2.92
N ALA A 42 27.85 -10.44 1.83
CA ALA A 42 27.26 -9.98 0.59
C ALA A 42 26.39 -11.07 -0.05
N VAL A 43 26.90 -12.30 -0.12
CA VAL A 43 26.14 -13.44 -0.67
C VAL A 43 24.90 -13.75 0.17
N VAL A 44 25.00 -13.70 1.50
CA VAL A 44 23.85 -13.90 2.40
C VAL A 44 22.82 -12.80 2.19
N GLY A 45 23.24 -11.53 2.07
CA GLY A 45 22.34 -10.43 1.77
C GLY A 45 21.60 -10.60 0.44
N LEU A 46 22.31 -11.01 -0.61
CA LEU A 46 21.70 -11.29 -1.91
C LEU A 46 20.74 -12.48 -1.85
N MET A 47 21.08 -13.55 -1.13
CA MET A 47 20.21 -14.69 -0.93
C MET A 47 18.93 -14.29 -0.20
N LEU A 48 19.04 -13.45 0.85
CA LEU A 48 17.89 -12.92 1.58
C LEU A 48 16.98 -12.13 0.65
N VAL A 49 17.52 -11.19 -0.14
CA VAL A 49 16.73 -10.42 -1.10
C VAL A 49 16.04 -11.34 -2.11
N LEU A 50 16.76 -12.30 -2.69
CA LEU A 50 16.17 -13.26 -3.62
C LEU A 50 15.05 -14.08 -2.97
N SER A 51 15.23 -14.52 -1.72
CA SER A 51 14.21 -15.27 -0.99
C SER A 51 12.94 -14.45 -0.77
N VAL A 52 13.08 -13.18 -0.37
CA VAL A 52 11.94 -12.27 -0.16
C VAL A 52 11.25 -11.98 -1.49
N VAL A 53 12.01 -11.79 -2.57
CA VAL A 53 11.44 -11.59 -3.91
C VAL A 53 10.68 -12.83 -4.37
N THR A 54 11.21 -14.04 -4.15
CA THR A 54 10.50 -15.27 -4.52
C THR A 54 9.21 -15.45 -3.73
N VAL A 55 9.25 -15.28 -2.40
CA VAL A 55 8.05 -15.35 -1.53
C VAL A 55 7.03 -14.31 -1.97
N SER A 56 7.50 -13.11 -2.30
CA SER A 56 6.66 -12.02 -2.79
C SER A 56 6.00 -12.38 -4.11
N ILE A 57 6.73 -12.91 -5.11
CA ILE A 57 6.13 -13.28 -6.40
C ILE A 57 5.05 -14.36 -6.23
N PHE A 58 5.32 -15.39 -5.43
CA PHE A 58 4.40 -16.50 -5.20
C PHE A 58 3.36 -16.26 -4.10
N ALA A 59 3.20 -15.02 -3.61
CA ALA A 59 2.30 -14.79 -2.47
C ALA A 59 0.83 -15.17 -2.71
N ASP A 60 0.31 -15.12 -3.95
CA ASP A 60 -1.07 -15.57 -4.26
C ASP A 60 -1.21 -17.09 -4.16
N ASP A 61 -0.16 -17.82 -4.53
CA ASP A 61 -0.18 -19.29 -4.50
C ASP A 61 0.08 -19.81 -3.08
N ILE A 62 0.73 -19.01 -2.23
CA ILE A 62 1.09 -19.37 -0.86
C ILE A 62 0.04 -18.86 0.14
N ALA A 63 -0.61 -17.73 -0.13
CA ALA A 63 -1.58 -17.14 0.79
C ALA A 63 -2.94 -17.83 0.66
N VAL A 64 -3.50 -18.20 1.81
CA VAL A 64 -4.76 -18.92 1.91
C VAL A 64 -5.94 -17.95 1.79
N GLU A 65 -5.82 -16.77 2.41
CA GLU A 65 -6.87 -15.76 2.46
C GLU A 65 -6.47 -14.45 1.79
N HIS A 66 -7.47 -13.76 1.23
CA HIS A 66 -7.26 -12.42 0.71
C HIS A 66 -7.05 -11.42 1.88
N PRO A 67 -5.99 -10.59 1.88
CA PRO A 67 -5.58 -9.74 3.01
C PRO A 67 -6.58 -8.63 3.38
N TYR A 68 -7.61 -8.42 2.55
CA TYR A 68 -8.64 -7.39 2.71
C TYR A 68 -10.02 -7.98 3.00
N ARG A 69 -10.11 -9.29 3.32
CA ARG A 69 -11.34 -9.91 3.82
C ARG A 69 -11.81 -9.13 5.04
N ASN A 70 -12.90 -8.37 4.93
CA ASN A 70 -13.41 -7.58 6.04
C ASN A 70 -14.42 -8.41 6.82
N LEU A 71 -13.98 -8.95 7.97
CA LEU A 71 -14.84 -9.74 8.85
C LEU A 71 -15.94 -8.91 9.53
N GLN A 72 -15.85 -7.57 9.48
CA GLN A 72 -16.88 -6.65 9.99
C GLN A 72 -17.89 -6.20 8.93
N ASP A 73 -17.59 -6.42 7.64
CA ASP A 73 -18.46 -6.07 6.51
C ASP A 73 -19.09 -7.34 5.95
N THR A 74 -19.96 -7.91 6.77
CA THR A 74 -20.95 -8.86 6.30
C THR A 74 -21.97 -8.06 5.49
N GLN A 75 -21.77 -7.90 4.18
CA GLN A 75 -22.67 -7.21 3.23
C GLN A 75 -24.18 -7.51 3.41
N TRP A 76 -24.52 -8.57 4.14
CA TRP A 76 -25.86 -9.11 4.35
C TRP A 76 -26.37 -9.06 5.81
N LEU A 77 -25.56 -8.71 6.81
CA LEU A 77 -26.07 -8.30 8.13
C LEU A 77 -26.05 -6.78 8.21
N TRP A 78 -27.16 -6.18 8.65
CA TRP A 78 -27.24 -4.76 8.97
C TRP A 78 -26.53 -4.41 10.29
N THR A 79 -25.79 -5.38 10.85
CA THR A 79 -25.16 -5.30 12.15
C THR A 79 -23.66 -5.47 11.93
N ILE A 80 -22.92 -4.39 12.11
CA ILE A 80 -21.46 -4.42 12.17
C ILE A 80 -21.10 -5.21 13.42
N ASP A 81 -20.45 -6.37 13.26
CA ASP A 81 -19.87 -7.07 14.40
C ASP A 81 -18.64 -6.27 14.88
N ASN A 82 -18.81 -5.61 16.02
CA ASN A 82 -17.81 -4.73 16.60
C ASN A 82 -16.77 -5.50 17.45
N GLU A 83 -17.01 -6.79 17.72
CA GLU A 83 -16.12 -7.63 18.52
C GLU A 83 -15.81 -8.95 17.81
N PRO A 84 -15.18 -8.93 16.61
CA PRO A 84 -14.74 -10.16 15.96
C PRO A 84 -13.87 -10.96 16.93
N GLN A 85 -14.33 -12.16 17.27
CA GLN A 85 -13.71 -12.95 18.33
C GLN A 85 -12.27 -13.34 17.95
N ARG A 86 -11.41 -13.28 18.96
CA ARG A 86 -10.00 -13.65 18.85
C ARG A 86 -9.92 -15.16 18.81
N ALA A 87 -9.73 -15.72 17.63
CA ALA A 87 -9.29 -17.11 17.53
C ALA A 87 -7.86 -17.21 18.08
N HIS A 88 -7.65 -18.11 19.04
CA HIS A 88 -6.30 -18.44 19.48
C HIS A 88 -5.52 -19.04 18.29
N PRO A 89 -4.21 -18.79 18.16
CA PRO A 89 -3.41 -19.58 17.23
C PRO A 89 -3.66 -21.07 17.55
N PHE A 90 -3.92 -21.88 16.52
CA PHE A 90 -4.25 -23.30 16.63
C PHE A 90 -5.68 -23.65 17.12
N SER A 91 -6.68 -22.75 17.06
CA SER A 91 -8.07 -23.13 17.36
C SER A 91 -8.74 -23.83 16.17
N GLU A 92 -9.66 -24.75 16.43
CA GLU A 92 -10.55 -25.42 15.45
C GLU A 92 -11.41 -24.41 14.65
N GLU A 93 -11.21 -23.10 14.86
CA GLU A 93 -11.98 -22.00 14.28
C GLU A 93 -11.53 -21.53 12.90
N CYS A 94 -10.39 -22.03 12.39
CA CYS A 94 -10.04 -21.83 10.98
C CYS A 94 -10.64 -22.94 10.05
N ASP A 95 -11.28 -23.97 10.62
CA ASP A 95 -11.86 -25.10 9.88
C ASP A 95 -13.39 -25.09 9.83
N TRP A 96 -14.03 -24.11 10.48
CA TRP A 96 -15.48 -23.91 10.37
C TRP A 96 -15.85 -22.63 9.62
N HIS A 97 -16.97 -22.70 8.92
CA HIS A 97 -17.56 -21.58 8.20
C HIS A 97 -19.00 -21.38 8.64
N GLU A 98 -19.40 -20.11 8.77
CA GLU A 98 -20.78 -19.74 9.08
C GLU A 98 -21.47 -19.17 7.84
N GLN A 99 -22.52 -19.84 7.37
CA GLN A 99 -23.26 -19.48 6.18
C GLN A 99 -24.72 -19.16 6.51
N SER A 100 -25.23 -18.04 6.01
CA SER A 100 -26.67 -17.76 6.06
C SER A 100 -27.42 -18.49 4.94
N ILE A 101 -28.53 -19.10 5.30
CA ILE A 101 -29.40 -19.87 4.42
C ILE A 101 -30.81 -19.29 4.49
N TYR A 102 -31.38 -18.98 3.33
CA TYR A 102 -32.77 -18.52 3.24
C TYR A 102 -33.73 -19.70 3.42
N VAL A 103 -34.72 -19.53 4.29
CA VAL A 103 -35.74 -20.55 4.58
C VAL A 103 -37.15 -20.13 4.20
N ASP A 104 -37.38 -18.84 3.89
CA ASP A 104 -38.69 -18.36 3.42
C ASP A 104 -38.94 -18.78 1.97
N THR A 105 -39.90 -19.68 1.75
CA THR A 105 -40.28 -20.21 0.43
C THR A 105 -40.76 -19.13 -0.55
N ARG A 106 -41.08 -17.92 -0.07
CA ARG A 106 -41.48 -16.78 -0.92
C ARG A 106 -40.29 -15.96 -1.40
N SER A 107 -39.10 -16.17 -0.84
CA SER A 107 -37.89 -15.47 -1.23
C SER A 107 -37.39 -15.98 -2.59
N PRO A 108 -36.94 -15.10 -3.50
CA PRO A 108 -36.31 -15.53 -4.76
C PRO A 108 -34.94 -16.20 -4.52
N PHE A 109 -34.37 -16.08 -3.32
CA PHE A 109 -33.10 -16.68 -2.93
C PHE A 109 -33.27 -18.03 -2.20
N PHE A 110 -34.50 -18.48 -1.99
CA PHE A 110 -34.78 -19.78 -1.37
C PHE A 110 -34.48 -20.94 -2.32
N SER A 111 -33.87 -21.99 -1.78
CA SER A 111 -33.69 -23.28 -2.45
C SER A 111 -33.72 -24.39 -1.41
N GLU A 112 -34.29 -25.55 -1.78
CA GLU A 112 -34.29 -26.76 -0.94
C GLU A 112 -32.88 -27.34 -0.78
N THR A 113 -32.00 -27.08 -1.75
CA THR A 113 -30.60 -27.50 -1.75
C THR A 113 -29.70 -26.29 -1.86
N VAL A 114 -28.79 -26.12 -0.92
CA VAL A 114 -27.87 -24.99 -0.84
C VAL A 114 -26.44 -25.48 -0.95
N VAL A 115 -25.63 -24.78 -1.73
CA VAL A 115 -24.21 -25.10 -1.84
C VAL A 115 -23.46 -24.44 -0.69
N ALA A 116 -22.60 -25.21 -0.03
CA ALA A 116 -21.62 -24.72 0.92
C ALA A 116 -20.59 -23.86 0.18
N VAL A 117 -20.50 -22.58 0.53
CA VAL A 117 -19.65 -21.61 -0.17
C VAL A 117 -18.72 -20.90 0.80
N SER A 118 -17.53 -20.56 0.32
CA SER A 118 -16.58 -19.74 1.07
C SER A 118 -17.05 -18.30 1.20
N ASP A 119 -16.36 -17.54 2.05
CA ASP A 119 -16.45 -16.09 2.05
C ASP A 119 -16.10 -15.47 0.69
N ASN A 120 -16.55 -14.23 0.49
CA ASN A 120 -16.27 -13.46 -0.72
C ASN A 120 -14.75 -13.23 -0.88
N LYS A 121 -14.17 -13.80 -1.94
CA LYS A 121 -12.80 -13.53 -2.40
C LYS A 121 -12.84 -12.48 -3.50
N VAL A 122 -11.79 -11.66 -3.62
CA VAL A 122 -11.66 -10.67 -4.69
C VAL A 122 -10.78 -11.26 -5.79
N GLY A 123 -11.32 -11.36 -7.00
CA GLY A 123 -10.55 -11.76 -8.18
C GLY A 123 -9.78 -10.58 -8.78
N ASP A 124 -8.85 -10.87 -9.69
CA ASP A 124 -8.02 -9.87 -10.38
C ASP A 124 -8.85 -8.76 -11.08
N ASP A 125 -10.10 -9.08 -11.45
CA ASP A 125 -11.08 -8.17 -12.03
C ASP A 125 -11.74 -7.21 -11.01
N ASN A 126 -11.31 -7.20 -9.74
CA ASN A 126 -12.00 -6.58 -8.61
C ASN A 126 -13.44 -7.08 -8.40
N LYS A 127 -13.79 -8.25 -8.95
CA LYS A 127 -15.10 -8.88 -8.75
C LYS A 127 -15.02 -9.86 -7.60
N TYR A 128 -16.09 -9.93 -6.82
CA TYR A 128 -16.21 -10.91 -5.76
C TYR A 128 -16.64 -12.27 -6.34
N TYR A 129 -15.97 -13.33 -5.91
CA TYR A 129 -16.35 -14.72 -6.18
C TYR A 129 -16.31 -15.52 -4.87
N ARG A 130 -16.95 -16.69 -4.86
CA ARG A 130 -16.92 -17.64 -3.75
C ARG A 130 -16.55 -19.01 -4.28
N ASP A 131 -15.75 -19.74 -3.51
CA ASP A 131 -15.41 -21.11 -3.83
C ASP A 131 -16.43 -22.06 -3.18
N THR A 132 -16.61 -23.23 -3.76
CA THR A 132 -17.44 -24.29 -3.16
C THR A 132 -16.63 -25.03 -2.11
N LEU A 133 -17.18 -25.19 -0.91
CA LEU A 133 -16.55 -25.88 0.21
C LEU A 133 -17.06 -27.33 0.30
N SER A 134 -16.21 -28.26 0.75
CA SER A 134 -16.60 -29.64 1.06
C SER A 134 -16.88 -29.75 2.55
N VAL A 135 -18.11 -30.05 2.96
CA VAL A 135 -18.51 -30.07 4.37
C VAL A 135 -18.18 -31.42 5.00
N ILE A 136 -17.54 -31.40 6.18
CA ILE A 136 -17.22 -32.59 6.98
C ILE A 136 -18.34 -32.83 8.02
N GLU A 137 -18.60 -31.84 8.87
CA GLU A 137 -19.54 -31.96 9.99
C GLU A 137 -20.36 -30.67 10.18
N LEU A 138 -21.62 -30.81 10.62
CA LEU A 138 -22.47 -29.67 10.97
C LEU A 138 -22.36 -29.40 12.47
N LEU A 139 -21.93 -28.19 12.84
CA LEU A 139 -21.59 -27.85 14.23
C LEU A 139 -22.74 -27.16 14.96
N SER A 140 -23.39 -26.18 14.32
CA SER A 140 -24.44 -25.38 14.95
C SER A 140 -25.43 -24.86 13.91
N LEU A 141 -26.70 -24.78 14.29
CA LEU A 141 -27.75 -24.14 13.50
C LEU A 141 -28.46 -23.13 14.38
N LYS A 142 -28.53 -21.87 13.96
CA LYS A 142 -29.18 -20.78 14.68
C LYS A 142 -30.24 -20.11 13.81
N ASN A 143 -31.30 -19.61 14.43
CA ASN A 143 -32.26 -18.78 13.73
C ASN A 143 -31.74 -17.34 13.55
N ASN A 144 -32.46 -16.50 12.79
CA ASN A 144 -32.10 -15.09 12.57
C ASN A 144 -32.04 -14.23 13.86
N GLN A 145 -32.57 -14.74 14.98
CA GLN A 145 -32.55 -14.08 16.28
C GLN A 145 -31.44 -14.61 17.21
N GLY A 146 -30.62 -15.56 16.72
CA GLY A 146 -29.51 -16.15 17.46
C GLY A 146 -29.88 -17.31 18.39
N TYR A 147 -31.10 -17.84 18.33
CA TYR A 147 -31.48 -19.03 19.11
C TYR A 147 -31.08 -20.31 18.38
N ASP A 148 -30.50 -21.25 19.13
CA ASP A 148 -30.10 -22.56 18.62
C ASP A 148 -31.31 -23.40 18.17
N LEU A 149 -31.18 -24.01 16.99
CA LEU A 149 -32.11 -24.94 16.37
C LEU A 149 -31.49 -26.34 16.34
N ASN A 150 -32.30 -27.35 16.08
CA ASN A 150 -31.81 -28.72 15.94
C ASN A 150 -31.06 -28.88 14.60
N ILE A 151 -29.80 -29.32 14.66
CA ILE A 151 -28.93 -29.50 13.50
C ILE A 151 -29.49 -30.52 12.50
N SER A 152 -30.25 -31.51 12.98
CA SER A 152 -30.89 -32.53 12.11
C SER A 152 -31.88 -31.96 11.08
N LEU A 153 -32.24 -30.68 11.19
CA LEU A 153 -33.06 -29.97 10.21
C LEU A 153 -32.33 -29.71 8.88
N ILE A 154 -31.00 -29.85 8.86
CA ILE A 154 -30.17 -29.75 7.65
C ILE A 154 -29.31 -31.01 7.57
N THR A 155 -29.17 -31.55 6.37
CA THR A 155 -28.36 -32.76 6.11
C THR A 155 -27.39 -32.51 4.97
N ILE A 156 -26.25 -33.20 4.99
CA ILE A 156 -25.27 -33.17 3.91
C ILE A 156 -25.67 -34.23 2.87
N ASP A 157 -25.60 -33.90 1.58
CA ASP A 157 -25.89 -34.87 0.51
C ASP A 157 -24.84 -36.00 0.52
N PRO A 158 -25.26 -37.28 0.59
CA PRO A 158 -24.34 -38.42 0.61
C PRO A 158 -23.47 -38.57 -0.64
N ASN A 159 -23.87 -37.99 -1.78
CA ASN A 159 -23.09 -38.05 -3.02
C ASN A 159 -22.21 -36.82 -3.24
N ASN A 160 -22.46 -35.72 -2.52
CA ASN A 160 -21.73 -34.46 -2.68
C ASN A 160 -21.69 -33.68 -1.37
N SER A 161 -20.55 -33.72 -0.69
CA SER A 161 -20.31 -33.03 0.59
C SER A 161 -20.44 -31.51 0.51
N SER A 162 -20.44 -30.90 -0.69
CA SER A 162 -20.67 -29.47 -0.87
C SER A 162 -22.15 -29.07 -0.87
N ILE A 163 -23.09 -30.01 -0.89
CA ILE A 163 -24.52 -29.73 -0.96
C ILE A 163 -25.19 -29.98 0.39
N LEU A 164 -25.92 -28.97 0.86
CA LEU A 164 -26.72 -28.98 2.07
C LEU A 164 -28.20 -29.08 1.68
N ILE A 165 -28.89 -30.06 2.25
CA ILE A 165 -30.31 -30.34 2.00
C ILE A 165 -31.12 -29.90 3.22
N LEU A 166 -32.08 -29.00 2.98
CA LEU A 166 -32.98 -28.50 4.02
C LEU A 166 -34.16 -29.47 4.21
N SER A 167 -34.51 -29.76 5.46
CA SER A 167 -35.72 -30.53 5.78
C SER A 167 -36.99 -29.71 5.60
N GLU A 168 -38.10 -30.38 5.28
CA GLU A 168 -39.42 -29.74 5.17
C GLU A 168 -39.88 -29.09 6.47
N GLU A 169 -39.49 -29.65 7.61
CA GLU A 169 -39.77 -29.09 8.93
C GLU A 169 -39.11 -27.72 9.13
N LEU A 170 -38.00 -27.44 8.45
CA LEU A 170 -37.27 -26.17 8.59
C LEU A 170 -37.97 -25.02 7.86
N TYR A 171 -38.34 -25.21 6.58
CA TYR A 171 -38.91 -24.15 5.74
C TYR A 171 -40.44 -24.06 5.80
N ASN A 172 -41.13 -25.09 6.31
CA ASN A 172 -42.58 -25.05 6.55
C ASN A 172 -42.94 -24.54 7.96
N ASN A 173 -41.94 -24.26 8.80
CA ASN A 173 -42.16 -23.74 10.15
C ASN A 173 -42.39 -22.22 10.11
N SER A 174 -43.62 -21.81 10.39
CA SER A 174 -44.03 -20.40 10.44
C SER A 174 -43.35 -19.55 11.53
N SER A 175 -42.65 -20.17 12.49
CA SER A 175 -41.91 -19.46 13.54
C SER A 175 -40.50 -19.05 13.11
N ILE A 176 -39.93 -19.68 12.08
CA ILE A 176 -38.59 -19.38 11.57
C ILE A 176 -38.77 -18.49 10.35
N THR A 177 -38.35 -17.23 10.45
CA THR A 177 -38.57 -16.24 9.39
C THR A 177 -37.25 -15.82 8.74
N ASP A 178 -37.28 -15.74 7.41
CA ASP A 178 -36.23 -15.19 6.53
C ASP A 178 -34.99 -16.09 6.39
N LYS A 179 -34.16 -16.20 7.44
CA LYS A 179 -32.83 -16.84 7.37
C LYS A 179 -32.52 -17.69 8.60
N VAL A 180 -31.64 -18.66 8.39
CA VAL A 180 -30.94 -19.41 9.43
C VAL A 180 -29.44 -19.31 9.21
N TRP A 181 -28.67 -19.40 10.28
CA TRP A 181 -27.22 -19.39 10.29
C TRP A 181 -26.73 -20.80 10.57
N LEU A 182 -26.03 -21.39 9.62
CA LEU A 182 -25.45 -22.71 9.75
C LEU A 182 -23.94 -22.58 9.90
N THR A 183 -23.41 -23.10 10.99
CA THR A 183 -21.97 -23.27 11.21
C THR A 183 -21.60 -24.72 10.91
N TYR A 184 -20.65 -24.92 10.02
CA TYR A 184 -20.20 -26.25 9.62
C TYR A 184 -18.68 -26.29 9.48
N GLU A 185 -18.10 -27.45 9.79
CA GLU A 185 -16.70 -27.77 9.55
C GLU A 185 -16.53 -28.20 8.10
N PHE A 186 -15.50 -27.70 7.43
CA PHE A 186 -15.22 -27.99 6.03
C PHE A 186 -13.80 -28.52 5.84
N ASP A 187 -13.64 -29.34 4.81
CA ASP A 187 -12.36 -29.89 4.40
C ASP A 187 -11.49 -28.79 3.80
N ASN A 188 -10.53 -28.33 4.59
CA ASN A 188 -9.65 -27.23 4.27
C ASN A 188 -8.32 -27.72 3.69
N GLU A 189 -8.38 -28.58 2.66
CA GLU A 189 -7.18 -29.10 1.96
C GLU A 189 -6.23 -27.99 1.50
N ALA A 190 -6.74 -26.79 1.22
CA ALA A 190 -5.95 -25.62 0.84
C ALA A 190 -5.01 -25.12 1.97
N MET A 191 -5.32 -25.40 3.23
CA MET A 191 -4.46 -25.11 4.39
C MET A 191 -3.52 -26.26 4.74
N HIS A 192 -3.82 -27.49 4.30
CA HIS A 192 -2.96 -28.67 4.50
C HIS A 192 -1.78 -28.68 3.53
N LEU A 193 -0.76 -27.87 3.84
CA LEU A 193 0.52 -27.91 3.16
C LEU A 193 1.24 -29.22 3.50
N SER A 194 1.33 -30.14 2.52
CA SER A 194 1.95 -31.49 2.64
C SER A 194 3.35 -31.61 3.29
N TRP A 195 4.05 -30.49 3.52
CA TRP A 195 5.36 -30.43 4.16
C TRP A 195 5.31 -29.95 5.62
N MET A 196 4.13 -29.59 6.13
CA MET A 196 3.91 -29.13 7.49
C MET A 196 3.57 -30.32 8.41
N PRO A 197 4.04 -30.37 9.67
CA PRO A 197 3.71 -31.47 10.57
C PRO A 197 2.23 -31.42 10.98
N ASP A 198 1.63 -32.57 11.26
CA ASP A 198 0.23 -32.65 11.72
C ASP A 198 0.01 -31.81 12.99
N GLY A 199 -1.04 -30.97 13.00
CA GLY A 199 -1.40 -30.10 14.13
C GLY A 199 -0.89 -28.66 14.03
N TYR A 200 -0.27 -28.28 12.92
CA TYR A 200 0.12 -26.90 12.58
C TYR A 200 -0.68 -26.33 11.40
N ASP A 201 -1.74 -27.03 11.01
CA ASP A 201 -2.57 -26.79 9.82
C ASP A 201 -3.43 -25.53 9.92
N VAL A 202 -3.43 -24.85 11.07
CA VAL A 202 -4.42 -23.83 11.42
C VAL A 202 -3.73 -22.50 11.74
N CYS A 203 -3.71 -21.59 10.76
CA CYS A 203 -3.34 -20.17 10.91
C CYS A 203 -1.93 -19.93 11.52
N ILE A 204 -0.86 -20.13 10.70
CA ILE A 204 0.57 -20.19 11.10
C ILE A 204 1.04 -19.05 12.02
N PHE A 205 0.64 -17.80 11.75
CA PHE A 205 1.00 -16.63 12.56
C PHE A 205 -0.13 -16.16 13.49
N GLY A 206 -1.21 -16.94 13.59
CA GLY A 206 -2.45 -16.57 14.24
C GLY A 206 -3.23 -15.51 13.46
N THR A 207 -4.23 -14.93 14.12
CA THR A 207 -5.13 -13.95 13.53
C THR A 207 -4.92 -12.54 14.13
N THR A 208 -5.34 -11.53 13.38
CA THR A 208 -5.36 -10.13 13.85
C THR A 208 -6.52 -9.90 14.83
N HIS A 209 -6.55 -8.73 15.49
CA HIS A 209 -7.69 -8.32 16.34
C HIS A 209 -9.04 -8.28 15.61
N GLN A 210 -9.02 -8.34 14.28
CA GLN A 210 -10.21 -8.37 13.44
C GLN A 210 -10.55 -9.79 12.96
N GLY A 211 -9.80 -10.83 13.38
CA GLY A 211 -9.98 -12.24 12.98
C GLY A 211 -9.28 -12.63 11.68
N GLN A 212 -8.61 -11.71 10.97
CA GLN A 212 -7.95 -11.99 9.69
C GLN A 212 -6.64 -12.76 9.87
N ASP A 213 -6.31 -13.71 8.97
CA ASP A 213 -5.03 -14.44 8.98
C ASP A 213 -3.82 -13.49 8.84
N LEU A 214 -2.91 -13.54 9.82
CA LEU A 214 -1.71 -12.72 9.86
C LEU A 214 -0.65 -13.20 8.86
N PHE A 215 -0.59 -14.50 8.56
CA PHE A 215 0.37 -15.07 7.63
C PHE A 215 0.13 -14.55 6.21
N SER A 216 -1.10 -14.67 5.72
CA SER A 216 -1.52 -14.14 4.42
C SER A 216 -1.28 -12.63 4.32
N LYS A 217 -1.55 -11.85 5.39
CA LYS A 217 -1.25 -10.42 5.43
C LYS A 217 0.23 -10.08 5.26
N VAL A 218 1.13 -10.86 5.87
CA VAL A 218 2.58 -10.65 5.73
C VAL A 218 3.03 -10.98 4.31
N LEU A 219 2.53 -12.07 3.73
CA LEU A 219 2.86 -12.49 2.36
C LEU A 219 2.43 -11.44 1.34
N TYR A 220 1.19 -10.98 1.38
CA TYR A 220 0.72 -9.91 0.52
C TYR A 220 1.38 -8.56 0.81
N GLY A 221 1.65 -8.27 2.09
CA GLY A 221 2.41 -7.09 2.49
C GLY A 221 3.79 -7.04 1.85
N SER A 222 4.47 -8.18 1.75
CA SER A 222 5.79 -8.29 1.11
C SER A 222 5.78 -7.82 -0.36
N ARG A 223 4.70 -8.11 -1.11
CA ARG A 223 4.50 -7.63 -2.50
C ARG A 223 4.37 -6.14 -2.59
N VAL A 224 3.54 -5.56 -1.73
CA VAL A 224 3.34 -4.11 -1.70
C VAL A 224 4.65 -3.42 -1.33
N SER A 225 5.34 -3.91 -0.30
CA SER A 225 6.66 -3.38 0.10
C SER A 225 7.70 -3.49 -1.01
N LEU A 226 7.76 -4.62 -1.74
CA LEU A 226 8.71 -4.82 -2.83
C LEU A 226 8.40 -3.89 -4.02
N LYS A 227 7.13 -3.76 -4.40
CA LYS A 227 6.68 -2.82 -5.46
C LYS A 227 7.05 -1.38 -5.12
N ILE A 228 6.76 -0.94 -3.90
CA ILE A 228 7.10 0.42 -3.44
C ILE A 228 8.61 0.60 -3.44
N GLY A 229 9.36 -0.34 -2.86
CA GLY A 229 10.82 -0.27 -2.78
C GLY A 229 11.49 -0.14 -4.15
N ILE A 230 11.09 -0.97 -5.13
CA ILE A 230 11.63 -0.92 -6.50
C ILE A 230 11.25 0.40 -7.19
N THR A 231 9.99 0.81 -7.08
CA THR A 231 9.51 2.04 -7.74
C THR A 231 10.22 3.28 -7.20
N VAL A 232 10.32 3.39 -5.87
CA VAL A 232 11.01 4.50 -5.21
C VAL A 232 12.50 4.49 -5.57
N ALA A 233 13.18 3.35 -5.50
CA ALA A 233 14.60 3.26 -5.84
C ALA A 233 14.88 3.71 -7.28
N LEU A 234 14.06 3.27 -8.25
CA LEU A 234 14.23 3.63 -9.66
C LEU A 234 13.97 5.13 -9.89
N LEU A 235 12.95 5.69 -9.22
CA LEU A 235 12.65 7.11 -9.28
C LEU A 235 13.76 7.95 -8.62
N THR A 236 14.28 7.53 -7.47
CA THR A 236 15.40 8.19 -6.79
C THR A 236 16.66 8.17 -7.64
N VAL A 237 17.00 7.04 -8.25
CA VAL A 237 18.18 6.93 -9.13
C VAL A 237 18.02 7.81 -10.36
N THR A 238 16.86 7.78 -11.03
CA THR A 238 16.62 8.60 -12.23
C THR A 238 16.68 10.09 -11.93
N ILE A 239 15.92 10.58 -10.94
CA ILE A 239 15.93 12.00 -10.56
C ILE A 239 17.28 12.40 -9.99
N GLY A 240 17.84 11.61 -9.08
CA GLY A 240 19.14 11.88 -8.46
C GLY A 240 20.27 11.94 -9.49
N THR A 241 20.25 11.07 -10.50
CA THR A 241 21.23 11.10 -11.59
C THR A 241 21.06 12.35 -12.45
N ILE A 242 19.83 12.74 -12.79
CA ILE A 242 19.58 13.97 -13.58
C ILE A 242 20.06 15.19 -12.81
N VAL A 243 19.63 15.35 -11.55
CA VAL A 243 19.99 16.51 -10.71
C VAL A 243 21.50 16.54 -10.45
N GLY A 244 22.09 15.40 -10.09
CA GLY A 244 23.53 15.28 -9.86
C GLY A 244 24.36 15.54 -11.12
N SER A 245 23.90 15.09 -12.28
CA SER A 245 24.55 15.38 -13.56
C SER A 245 24.47 16.86 -13.92
N VAL A 246 23.33 17.53 -13.66
CA VAL A 246 23.18 18.98 -13.86
C VAL A 246 24.11 19.76 -12.93
N ALA A 247 24.17 19.40 -11.65
CA ALA A 247 25.07 20.02 -10.68
C ALA A 247 26.54 19.85 -11.10
N GLY A 248 26.94 18.63 -11.47
CA GLY A 248 28.30 18.31 -11.90
C GLY A 248 28.70 18.91 -13.25
N TYR A 249 27.76 19.08 -14.18
CA TYR A 249 28.03 19.64 -15.52
C TYR A 249 28.22 21.16 -15.50
N PHE A 250 27.33 21.89 -14.82
CA PHE A 250 27.39 23.36 -14.78
C PHE A 250 28.34 23.88 -13.70
N GLY A 251 28.44 23.19 -12.56
CA GLY A 251 29.30 23.58 -11.44
C GLY A 251 28.99 24.96 -10.85
N GLY A 252 29.84 25.40 -9.91
CA GLY A 252 29.81 26.75 -9.34
C GLY A 252 28.48 27.10 -8.66
N ARG A 253 27.78 28.12 -9.17
CA ARG A 253 26.54 28.62 -8.57
C ARG A 253 25.36 27.66 -8.67
N VAL A 254 25.28 26.86 -9.72
CA VAL A 254 24.18 25.90 -9.91
C VAL A 254 24.31 24.77 -8.90
N ASP A 255 25.52 24.25 -8.74
CA ASP A 255 25.85 23.25 -7.73
C ASP A 255 25.59 23.78 -6.30
N GLU A 256 26.03 25.01 -6.00
CA GLU A 256 25.77 25.63 -4.69
C GLU A 256 24.27 25.73 -4.40
N VAL A 257 23.44 26.18 -5.33
CA VAL A 257 21.99 26.27 -5.12
C VAL A 257 21.36 24.89 -4.90
N ILE A 258 21.74 23.88 -5.69
CA ILE A 258 21.22 22.52 -5.55
C ILE A 258 21.61 21.94 -4.18
N MET A 259 22.87 22.08 -3.79
CA MET A 259 23.35 21.61 -2.49
C MET A 259 22.66 22.31 -1.32
N ARG A 260 22.37 23.63 -1.43
CA ARG A 260 21.60 24.35 -0.41
C ARG A 260 20.19 23.82 -0.26
N ILE A 261 19.54 23.44 -1.36
CA ILE A 261 18.22 22.82 -1.31
C ILE A 261 18.31 21.46 -0.61
N CYS A 262 19.30 20.64 -0.94
CA CYS A 262 19.53 19.36 -0.27
C CYS A 262 19.77 19.51 1.24
N ASP A 263 20.58 20.49 1.66
CA ASP A 263 20.86 20.78 3.07
C ASP A 263 19.57 21.10 3.85
N VAL A 264 18.62 21.82 3.24
CA VAL A 264 17.33 22.14 3.86
C VAL A 264 16.52 20.87 4.13
N PHE A 265 16.47 19.94 3.18
CA PHE A 265 15.76 18.67 3.36
C PHE A 265 16.45 17.77 4.39
N PHE A 266 17.77 17.71 4.41
CA PHE A 266 18.53 16.92 5.38
C PHE A 266 18.56 17.51 6.78
N ALA A 267 18.33 18.82 6.93
CA ALA A 267 18.18 19.45 8.24
C ALA A 267 16.92 18.98 8.99
N ILE A 268 15.90 18.49 8.26
CA ILE A 268 14.67 17.96 8.85
C ILE A 268 14.83 16.45 9.06
N PRO A 269 14.63 15.92 10.29
CA PRO A 269 14.63 14.49 10.52
C PRO A 269 13.61 13.78 9.62
N GLY A 270 14.06 12.80 8.84
CA GLY A 270 13.24 12.17 7.80
C GLY A 270 11.92 11.59 8.31
N LEU A 271 11.90 11.08 9.55
CA LEU A 271 10.68 10.56 10.18
C LEU A 271 9.63 11.66 10.42
N ILE A 272 10.06 12.85 10.85
CA ILE A 272 9.15 13.99 11.07
C ILE A 272 8.60 14.46 9.73
N LEU A 273 9.45 14.55 8.70
CA LEU A 273 9.03 14.94 7.36
C LEU A 273 8.02 13.93 6.77
N ALA A 274 8.27 12.63 6.92
CA ALA A 274 7.37 11.57 6.46
C ALA A 274 6.01 11.64 7.16
N MET A 275 5.99 11.80 8.48
CA MET A 275 4.74 11.96 9.25
C MET A 275 3.98 13.21 8.80
N ALA A 276 4.66 14.36 8.70
CA ALA A 276 4.06 15.60 8.22
C ALA A 276 3.46 15.43 6.81
N PHE A 277 4.17 14.75 5.91
CA PHE A 277 3.71 14.48 4.57
C PHE A 277 2.48 13.57 4.53
N VAL A 278 2.47 12.46 5.28
CA VAL A 278 1.31 11.57 5.39
C VAL A 278 0.10 12.33 5.95
N THR A 279 0.29 13.09 7.03
CA THR A 279 -0.80 13.90 7.60
C THR A 279 -1.31 14.96 6.64
N ALA A 280 -0.42 15.59 5.87
CA ALA A 280 -0.80 16.56 4.85
C ALA A 280 -1.58 15.88 3.73
N MET A 281 -1.10 14.76 3.19
CA MET A 281 -1.81 13.99 2.15
C MET A 281 -3.20 13.53 2.60
N SER A 282 -3.34 13.03 3.83
CA SER A 282 -4.63 12.66 4.40
C SER A 282 -5.56 13.86 4.64
N ALA A 283 -5.01 15.07 4.79
CA ALA A 283 -5.76 16.32 4.93
C ALA A 283 -6.02 17.03 3.59
N ILE A 284 -5.37 16.61 2.50
CA ILE A 284 -5.52 17.23 1.18
C ILE A 284 -6.79 16.68 0.53
N THR A 285 -7.90 17.42 0.69
CA THR A 285 -8.95 17.52 -0.33
C THR A 285 -8.59 18.59 -1.37
N SER A 286 -7.72 19.54 -1.03
CA SER A 286 -7.15 20.55 -1.95
C SER A 286 -5.68 20.87 -1.62
N LEU A 287 -4.82 20.83 -2.64
CA LEU A 287 -3.35 20.93 -2.52
C LEU A 287 -2.83 22.35 -2.25
N THR A 288 -3.74 23.31 -2.16
CA THR A 288 -3.46 24.74 -2.21
C THR A 288 -2.73 25.19 -0.94
N MET A 289 -3.27 24.89 0.24
CA MET A 289 -2.77 25.44 1.52
C MET A 289 -1.34 25.01 1.92
N PRO A 290 -0.97 23.72 1.82
CA PRO A 290 0.40 23.28 2.13
C PRO A 290 1.44 23.89 1.17
N LEU A 291 1.07 24.03 -0.11
CA LEU A 291 1.94 24.59 -1.14
C LEU A 291 2.24 26.07 -0.88
N TRP A 292 1.24 26.85 -0.45
CA TRP A 292 1.42 28.26 -0.08
C TRP A 292 2.37 28.43 1.10
N LEU A 293 2.22 27.63 2.16
CA LEU A 293 3.11 27.69 3.33
C LEU A 293 4.55 27.27 2.98
N GLY A 294 4.70 26.22 2.16
CA GLY A 294 6.00 25.71 1.72
C GLY A 294 6.76 26.68 0.81
N ILE A 295 6.07 27.53 0.05
CA ILE A 295 6.69 28.53 -0.84
C ILE A 295 6.93 29.86 -0.11
N LEU A 296 5.96 30.31 0.70
CA LEU A 296 5.96 31.65 1.26
C LEU A 296 6.96 31.80 2.42
N ILE A 297 7.08 30.79 3.29
CA ILE A 297 7.98 30.84 4.45
C ILE A 297 9.47 30.93 4.03
N PRO A 298 9.98 30.11 3.09
CA PRO A 298 11.37 30.20 2.64
C PRO A 298 11.67 31.52 1.91
N ILE A 299 10.73 32.04 1.12
CA ILE A 299 10.90 33.33 0.42
C ILE A 299 10.98 34.47 1.43
N LEU A 300 10.15 34.45 2.48
CA LEU A 300 10.17 35.46 3.54
C LEU A 300 11.47 35.39 4.34
N PHE A 301 11.94 34.18 4.67
CA PHE A 301 13.22 33.96 5.30
C PHE A 301 14.39 34.49 4.45
N LEU A 302 14.43 34.14 3.15
CA LEU A 302 15.43 34.65 2.21
C LEU A 302 15.39 36.18 2.07
N ALA A 303 14.20 36.77 2.03
CA ALA A 303 14.04 38.22 1.95
C ALA A 303 14.59 38.93 3.20
N VAL A 304 14.33 38.38 4.40
CA VAL A 304 14.87 38.90 5.66
C VAL A 304 16.39 38.80 5.70
N VAL A 305 16.93 37.64 5.32
CA VAL A 305 18.38 37.42 5.25
C VAL A 305 19.03 38.35 4.22
N SER A 306 18.46 38.48 3.02
CA SER A 306 18.99 39.41 2.01
C SER A 306 18.98 40.87 2.49
N ARG A 307 17.97 41.26 3.28
CA ARG A 307 17.88 42.61 3.86
C ARG A 307 18.98 42.84 4.87
N THR A 308 19.22 41.90 5.80
CA THR A 308 20.27 42.05 6.82
C THR A 308 21.65 42.10 6.18
N TYR A 309 21.91 41.29 5.16
CA TYR A 309 23.15 41.35 4.37
C TYR A 309 23.32 42.71 3.68
N LEU A 310 22.30 43.20 2.95
CA LEU A 310 22.37 44.48 2.24
C LEU A 310 22.60 45.67 3.19
N THR A 311 21.98 45.68 4.38
CA THR A 311 22.21 46.74 5.39
C THR A 311 23.61 46.69 5.99
N SER A 312 24.26 45.52 6.04
CA SER A 312 25.61 45.39 6.59
C SER A 312 26.70 45.84 5.60
N THR A 313 26.44 45.75 4.30
CA THR A 313 27.44 46.03 3.24
C THR A 313 27.39 47.44 2.68
N ILE A 314 26.31 48.20 2.91
CA ILE A 314 26.14 49.55 2.36
C ILE A 314 26.41 50.59 3.47
N PRO A 315 27.50 51.38 3.38
CA PRO A 315 27.76 52.48 4.31
C PRO A 315 26.69 53.57 4.18
N GLN A 316 26.31 54.15 5.31
CA GLN A 316 25.15 55.03 5.52
C GLN A 316 25.22 56.40 4.80
N GLU A 317 26.25 56.66 3.99
CA GLU A 317 26.52 57.97 3.37
C GLU A 317 25.90 58.20 1.98
N ASN A 318 25.41 57.16 1.29
CA ASN A 318 24.84 57.34 -0.06
C ASN A 318 23.35 57.70 0.00
N GLN A 319 22.98 58.90 -0.47
CA GLN A 319 21.59 59.40 -0.61
C GLN A 319 20.65 58.46 -1.41
N LEU A 320 21.22 57.57 -2.23
CA LEU A 320 20.50 56.53 -2.97
C LEU A 320 19.92 55.44 -2.06
N SER A 321 20.57 55.17 -0.92
CA SER A 321 20.12 54.18 0.08
C SER A 321 18.82 54.61 0.77
N SER A 322 18.65 55.90 1.07
CA SER A 322 17.44 56.41 1.73
C SER A 322 16.22 56.43 0.80
N GLN A 323 16.42 56.65 -0.51
CA GLN A 323 15.35 56.61 -1.51
C GLN A 323 14.84 55.19 -1.79
N VAL A 324 15.74 54.21 -1.94
CA VAL A 324 15.37 52.81 -2.20
C VAL A 324 14.79 52.15 -0.96
N MET A 325 15.39 52.37 0.22
CA MET A 325 14.87 51.85 1.49
C MET A 325 13.51 52.49 1.85
N GLY A 326 13.31 53.76 1.51
CA GLY A 326 12.06 54.49 1.73
C GLY A 326 10.91 54.10 0.79
N SER A 327 11.16 53.47 -0.36
CA SER A 327 10.10 52.95 -1.24
C SER A 327 9.55 51.61 -0.74
N LEU A 328 10.45 50.73 -0.30
CA LEU A 328 10.11 49.39 0.20
C LEU A 328 9.45 49.42 1.59
N VAL A 329 9.81 50.39 2.44
CA VAL A 329 9.15 50.61 3.75
C VAL A 329 7.79 51.31 3.61
N ARG A 330 7.65 52.21 2.63
CA ARG A 330 6.40 52.95 2.34
C ARG A 330 5.29 52.06 1.79
N ASN A 331 5.64 51.01 1.05
CA ASN A 331 4.69 50.02 0.54
C ASN A 331 4.57 48.75 1.41
N ARG A 332 5.10 48.76 2.64
CA ARG A 332 5.05 47.60 3.57
C ARG A 332 3.61 47.10 3.79
N ASN A 333 2.66 48.02 3.88
CA ASN A 333 1.24 47.68 4.07
C ASN A 333 0.60 47.08 2.81
N ILE A 334 1.12 47.37 1.61
CA ILE A 334 0.65 46.79 0.34
C ILE A 334 1.17 45.36 0.20
N PHE A 335 2.42 45.10 0.58
CA PHE A 335 2.97 43.74 0.62
C PHE A 335 2.28 42.88 1.68
N LEU A 336 2.06 43.42 2.89
CA LEU A 336 1.27 42.74 3.91
C LEU A 336 -0.19 42.55 3.47
N GLY A 337 -0.79 43.53 2.79
CA GLY A 337 -2.15 43.44 2.25
C GLY A 337 -2.29 42.37 1.16
N LEU A 338 -1.34 42.27 0.22
CA LEU A 338 -1.30 41.21 -0.78
C LEU A 338 -1.09 39.84 -0.14
N LEU A 339 -0.23 39.75 0.88
CA LEU A 339 0.03 38.51 1.61
C LEU A 339 -1.22 38.04 2.37
N VAL A 340 -1.94 38.95 3.03
CA VAL A 340 -3.20 38.66 3.73
C VAL A 340 -4.32 38.33 2.72
N PHE A 341 -4.40 39.03 1.59
CA PHE A 341 -5.37 38.77 0.54
C PHE A 341 -5.17 37.38 -0.07
N PHE A 342 -3.95 36.99 -0.41
CA PHE A 342 -3.65 35.65 -0.92
C PHE A 342 -3.84 34.55 0.13
N PHE A 343 -3.53 34.83 1.41
CA PHE A 343 -3.79 33.90 2.51
C PHE A 343 -5.29 33.63 2.70
N PHE A 344 -6.15 34.65 2.59
CA PHE A 344 -7.60 34.48 2.72
C PHE A 344 -8.27 33.91 1.47
N VAL A 345 -7.78 34.21 0.27
CA VAL A 345 -8.30 33.62 -0.98
C VAL A 345 -7.99 32.12 -1.08
N GLY A 346 -6.87 31.65 -0.50
CA GLY A 346 -6.56 30.22 -0.40
C GLY A 346 -7.36 29.45 0.67
N LEU A 347 -8.10 30.15 1.53
CA LEU A 347 -8.92 29.62 2.63
C LEU A 347 -10.37 29.34 2.20
N ILE A 348 -10.75 29.71 0.97
CA ILE A 348 -12.05 29.43 0.38
C ILE A 348 -11.95 28.04 -0.29
N PRO A 349 -12.82 27.09 0.07
CA PRO A 349 -12.74 25.70 -0.38
C PRO A 349 -12.84 25.51 -1.89
#